data_AF-A0A918CZN8-F1
#
_entry.id   AF-A0A918CZN8-F1
#
_cell.length_a   1.000
_cell.length_b   1.000
_cell.length_c   1.000
_cell.angle_alpha   90.00
_cell.angle_beta   90.00
_cell.angle_gamma   90.00
#
_symmetry.space_group_name_H-M   'P 1'
#
loop_
_entity.id
_entity.type
_entity.pdbx_description
1 polymer ?
#
loop_
_entity_poly.entity_id
_entity_poly.type
_entity_poly.pdbx_seq_one_letter_code
_entity_poly.pdbx_strand_id
1 'polypeptide(L)'
;MTRQPRTRLALLEAAVRRLAEREAQVLTPDEMPDPRGGVDALADGFALALHRYLTRHRELLVARYELALEATRRPELREFFDAAGQRLRDPLNALVTAAGSRDPARHVLSLVAWCDGLMFSCVAGSFHDSVPSVDELRESFRELLRGMLTP
;
A
#
# COMPACT_ATOMS: atom_id res chain seq x y z
N MET A 1 9.99 -35.61 -2.24
CA MET A 1 10.09 -34.18 -1.90
C MET A 1 11.54 -33.86 -1.55
N THR A 2 12.32 -33.32 -2.48
CA THR A 2 13.72 -32.95 -2.26
C THR A 2 13.78 -31.62 -1.49
N ARG A 3 14.17 -31.66 -0.21
CA ARG A 3 14.50 -30.46 0.57
C ARG A 3 15.83 -29.91 0.06
N GLN A 4 15.78 -28.85 -0.73
CA GLN A 4 16.97 -28.08 -1.11
C GLN A 4 17.39 -27.23 0.11
N PRO A 5 18.67 -27.20 0.51
CA PRO A 5 19.14 -26.26 1.52
C PRO A 5 18.99 -24.85 0.93
N ARG A 6 17.91 -24.14 1.31
CA ARG A 6 17.68 -22.78 0.83
C ARG A 6 18.61 -21.85 1.60
N THR A 7 19.42 -21.09 0.86
CA THR A 7 20.20 -19.99 1.44
C THR A 7 19.24 -18.99 2.11
N ARG A 8 19.72 -18.26 3.13
CA ARG A 8 18.91 -17.23 3.81
C ARG A 8 18.28 -16.25 2.81
N LEU A 9 19.03 -15.86 1.78
CA LEU A 9 18.56 -14.99 0.71
C LEU A 9 17.36 -15.60 -0.05
N ALA A 10 17.44 -16.89 -0.42
CA ALA A 10 16.34 -17.56 -1.11
C ALA A 10 15.06 -17.65 -0.26
N LEU A 11 15.19 -17.75 1.07
CA LEU A 11 14.04 -17.70 1.98
C LEU A 11 13.45 -16.29 2.06
N LEU A 12 14.27 -15.25 2.11
CA LEU A 12 13.82 -13.85 2.12
C LEU A 12 13.13 -13.47 0.81
N GLU A 13 13.69 -13.88 -0.34
CA GLU A 13 13.06 -13.66 -1.64
C GLU A 13 11.70 -14.36 -1.73
N ALA A 14 11.61 -15.61 -1.27
CA ALA A 14 10.34 -16.33 -1.20
C ALA A 14 9.33 -15.62 -0.27
N ALA A 15 9.79 -15.05 0.84
CA ALA A 15 8.94 -14.26 1.73
C ALA A 15 8.44 -12.97 1.08
N VAL A 16 9.27 -12.24 0.35
CA VAL A 16 8.86 -11.03 -0.42
C VAL A 16 7.84 -11.38 -1.50
N ARG A 17 8.06 -12.47 -2.25
CA ARG A 17 7.08 -12.95 -3.24
C ARG A 17 5.75 -13.30 -2.58
N ARG A 18 5.79 -14.01 -1.45
CA ARG A 18 4.60 -14.38 -0.69
C ARG A 18 3.88 -13.17 -0.10
N LEU A 19 4.61 -12.16 0.35
CA LEU A 19 4.05 -10.88 0.80
C LEU A 19 3.29 -10.21 -0.35
N ALA A 20 3.93 -10.06 -1.51
CA ALA A 20 3.32 -9.42 -2.68
C ALA A 20 2.04 -10.13 -3.15
N GLU A 21 2.04 -11.48 -3.17
CA GLU A 21 0.85 -12.28 -3.48
C GLU A 21 -0.30 -12.00 -2.51
N ARG A 22 0.00 -11.92 -1.20
CA ARG A 22 -0.99 -11.67 -0.15
C ARG A 22 -1.53 -10.25 -0.24
N GLU A 23 -0.66 -9.25 -0.49
CA GLU A 23 -1.06 -7.86 -0.66
C GLU A 23 -1.98 -7.67 -1.88
N ALA A 24 -1.68 -8.33 -3.00
CA ALA A 24 -2.53 -8.32 -4.19
C ALA A 24 -3.92 -8.94 -3.95
N GLN A 25 -4.07 -9.84 -2.98
CA GLN A 25 -5.38 -10.39 -2.59
C GLN A 25 -6.20 -9.42 -1.73
N VAL A 26 -5.56 -8.45 -1.08
CA VAL A 26 -6.25 -7.40 -0.30
C VAL A 26 -6.75 -6.29 -1.22
N LEU A 27 -5.95 -5.95 -2.24
CA LEU A 27 -6.30 -5.01 -3.31
C LEU A 27 -6.93 -5.75 -4.49
N THR A 28 -8.19 -6.20 -4.35
CA THR A 28 -8.85 -6.87 -5.49
C THR A 28 -9.18 -5.84 -6.59
N PRO A 29 -8.93 -6.17 -7.88
CA PRO A 29 -9.20 -5.24 -8.99
C PRO A 29 -10.66 -4.77 -9.06
N ASP A 30 -11.60 -5.63 -8.65
CA ASP A 30 -13.04 -5.33 -8.62
C ASP A 30 -13.42 -4.29 -7.53
N GLU A 31 -12.51 -4.01 -6.61
CA GLU A 31 -12.68 -3.05 -5.51
C GLU A 31 -11.89 -1.76 -5.73
N MET A 32 -11.19 -1.63 -6.87
CA MET A 32 -10.59 -0.36 -7.27
C MET A 32 -11.68 0.67 -7.54
N PRO A 33 -11.57 1.89 -6.99
CA PRO A 33 -12.59 2.91 -7.20
C PRO A 33 -12.67 3.33 -8.67
N ASP A 34 -13.89 3.63 -9.15
CA ASP A 34 -14.08 4.16 -10.49
C ASP A 34 -13.47 5.57 -10.58
N PRO A 35 -12.41 5.78 -11.37
CA PRO A 35 -11.80 7.10 -11.51
C PRO A 35 -12.74 8.13 -12.16
N ARG A 36 -13.81 7.70 -12.85
CA ARG A 36 -14.84 8.58 -13.41
C ARG A 36 -15.86 9.06 -12.37
N GLY A 37 -15.90 8.43 -11.20
CA GLY A 37 -16.76 8.82 -10.08
C GLY A 37 -16.27 10.06 -9.31
N GLY A 38 -15.14 10.65 -9.72
CA GLY A 38 -14.57 11.83 -9.09
C GLY A 38 -13.94 11.54 -7.72
N VAL A 39 -13.59 12.61 -7.00
CA VAL A 39 -12.85 12.53 -5.73
C VAL A 39 -13.56 11.68 -4.67
N ASP A 40 -14.89 11.77 -4.59
CA ASP A 40 -15.66 11.04 -3.57
C ASP A 40 -15.60 9.53 -3.80
N ALA A 41 -15.76 9.06 -5.05
CA ALA A 41 -15.64 7.64 -5.37
C ALA A 41 -14.23 7.10 -5.08
N LEU A 42 -13.20 7.89 -5.38
CA LEU A 42 -11.81 7.54 -5.05
C LEU A 42 -11.59 7.44 -3.54
N ALA A 43 -12.09 8.41 -2.79
CA ALA A 43 -12.00 8.43 -1.33
C ALA A 43 -12.70 7.22 -0.70
N ASP A 44 -13.88 6.84 -1.21
CA ASP A 44 -14.63 5.67 -0.75
C ASP A 44 -13.83 4.36 -0.94
N GLY A 45 -13.30 4.14 -2.15
CA GLY A 45 -12.53 2.93 -2.45
C GLY A 45 -11.26 2.84 -1.62
N PHE A 46 -10.51 3.94 -1.51
CA PHE A 46 -9.27 3.96 -0.74
C PHE A 46 -9.51 3.82 0.77
N ALA A 47 -10.54 4.46 1.32
CA ALA A 47 -10.91 4.33 2.73
C ALA A 47 -11.23 2.88 3.08
N LEU A 48 -12.03 2.20 2.24
CA LEU A 48 -12.38 0.80 2.44
C LEU A 48 -11.14 -0.11 2.37
N ALA A 49 -10.28 0.10 1.38
CA ALA A 49 -9.05 -0.68 1.22
C ALA A 49 -8.11 -0.51 2.43
N LEU A 50 -7.85 0.74 2.84
CA LEU A 50 -6.96 1.05 3.95
C LEU A 50 -7.50 0.53 5.29
N HIS A 51 -8.80 0.70 5.55
CA HIS A 51 -9.45 0.17 6.76
C HIS A 51 -9.29 -1.35 6.88
N ARG A 52 -9.47 -2.09 5.78
CA ARG A 52 -9.30 -3.55 5.77
C ARG A 52 -7.86 -3.96 6.02
N TYR A 53 -6.90 -3.23 5.45
CA TYR A 53 -5.47 -3.43 5.76
C TYR A 53 -5.21 -3.28 7.26
N LEU A 54 -5.71 -2.21 7.87
CA LEU A 54 -5.52 -1.89 9.28
C LEU A 54 -6.23 -2.86 10.25
N THR A 55 -7.38 -3.43 9.86
CA THR A 55 -8.20 -4.25 10.75
C THR A 55 -8.05 -5.75 10.54
N ARG A 56 -7.84 -6.21 9.29
CA ARG A 56 -7.82 -7.64 8.93
C ARG A 56 -6.43 -8.16 8.58
N HIS A 57 -5.47 -7.28 8.29
CA HIS A 57 -4.16 -7.66 7.76
C HIS A 57 -2.99 -7.05 8.54
N ARG A 58 -3.15 -6.80 9.86
CA ARG A 58 -2.08 -6.25 10.70
C ARG A 58 -0.78 -7.05 10.63
N GLU A 59 -0.84 -8.38 10.69
CA GLU A 59 0.35 -9.24 10.57
C GLU A 59 1.05 -9.10 9.22
N LEU A 60 0.29 -8.85 8.15
CA LEU A 60 0.83 -8.63 6.82
C LEU A 60 1.60 -7.30 6.77
N LEU A 61 1.09 -6.26 7.43
CA LEU A 61 1.76 -4.96 7.55
C LEU A 61 3.05 -5.06 8.38
N VAL A 62 3.04 -5.80 9.49
CA VAL A 62 4.27 -6.08 10.26
C VAL A 62 5.31 -6.77 9.37
N ALA A 63 4.90 -7.83 8.65
CA ALA A 63 5.80 -8.53 7.74
C ALA A 63 6.38 -7.63 6.64
N ARG A 64 5.55 -6.72 6.09
CA ARG A 64 5.99 -5.69 5.13
C ARG A 64 7.09 -4.80 5.72
N TYR A 65 6.90 -4.29 6.94
CA TYR A 65 7.89 -3.43 7.59
C TYR A 65 9.20 -4.17 7.90
N GLU A 66 9.12 -5.40 8.42
CA GLU A 66 10.30 -6.23 8.68
C GLU A 66 11.09 -6.50 7.40
N LEU A 67 10.41 -6.86 6.30
CA LEU A 67 11.04 -7.11 5.01
C LEU A 67 11.59 -5.83 4.36
N ALA A 68 10.90 -4.69 4.51
CA ALA A 68 11.39 -3.40 4.05
C ALA A 68 12.69 -3.01 4.78
N LEU A 69 12.74 -3.19 6.10
CA LEU A 69 13.93 -2.94 6.91
C LEU A 69 15.07 -3.91 6.59
N GLU A 70 14.78 -5.17 6.28
CA GLU A 70 15.82 -6.12 5.84
C GLU A 70 16.36 -5.76 4.45
N ALA A 71 15.50 -5.29 3.54
CA ALA A 71 15.89 -4.87 2.20
C ALA A 71 16.85 -3.65 2.22
N THR A 72 16.80 -2.78 3.24
CA THR A 72 17.76 -1.68 3.37
C THR A 72 19.18 -2.16 3.69
N ARG A 73 19.33 -3.39 4.18
CA ARG A 73 20.61 -4.02 4.56
C ARG A 73 21.13 -5.01 3.51
N ARG A 74 20.34 -5.30 2.47
CA ARG A 74 20.61 -6.33 1.45
C ARG A 74 20.23 -5.84 0.06
N PRO A 75 21.18 -5.30 -0.72
CA PRO A 75 20.91 -4.78 -2.07
C PRO A 75 20.22 -5.79 -2.99
N GLU A 76 20.59 -7.07 -2.91
CA GLU A 76 19.99 -8.13 -3.74
C GLU A 76 18.50 -8.33 -3.40
N LEU A 77 18.12 -8.18 -2.13
CA LEU A 77 16.71 -8.23 -1.72
C LEU A 77 15.96 -6.96 -2.10
N ARG A 78 16.66 -5.82 -2.10
CA ARG A 78 16.08 -4.51 -2.43
C ARG A 78 15.49 -4.48 -3.83
N GLU A 79 16.19 -5.04 -4.82
CA GLU A 79 15.70 -5.12 -6.19
C GLU A 79 14.35 -5.85 -6.29
N PHE A 80 14.21 -6.99 -5.60
CA PHE A 80 12.95 -7.73 -5.56
C PHE A 80 11.83 -6.98 -4.84
N PHE A 81 12.16 -6.34 -3.72
CA PHE A 81 11.19 -5.57 -2.94
C PHE A 81 10.67 -4.36 -3.75
N ASP A 82 11.55 -3.64 -4.44
CA ASP A 82 11.18 -2.50 -5.28
C ASP A 82 10.33 -2.93 -6.48
N ALA A 83 10.69 -4.03 -7.14
CA ALA A 83 9.91 -4.57 -8.25
C ALA A 83 8.51 -5.03 -7.80
N ALA A 84 8.38 -5.64 -6.63
CA ALA A 84 7.09 -5.99 -6.04
C ALA A 84 6.26 -4.74 -5.72
N GLY A 85 6.87 -3.75 -5.08
CA GLY A 85 6.22 -2.47 -4.77
C GLY A 85 5.77 -1.71 -6.01
N GLN A 86 6.51 -1.80 -7.11
CA GLN A 86 6.16 -1.11 -8.36
C GLN A 86 4.85 -1.64 -8.95
N ARG A 87 4.66 -2.96 -8.97
CA ARG A 87 3.41 -3.59 -9.46
C ARG A 87 2.17 -3.13 -8.70
N LEU A 88 2.31 -2.78 -7.42
CA LEU A 88 1.22 -2.23 -6.61
C LEU A 88 0.98 -0.74 -6.89
N ARG A 89 2.01 0.02 -7.29
CA ARG A 89 1.92 1.45 -7.59
C ARG A 89 1.44 1.76 -9.00
N ASP A 90 1.64 0.86 -9.95
CA ASP A 90 1.22 1.07 -11.35
C ASP A 90 -0.29 1.33 -11.51
N PRO A 91 -1.20 0.58 -10.84
CA PRO A 91 -2.64 0.88 -10.86
C PRO A 91 -2.97 2.25 -10.25
N LEU A 92 -2.27 2.65 -9.18
CA LEU A 92 -2.47 3.96 -8.56
C LEU A 92 -2.08 5.09 -9.52
N ASN A 93 -0.99 4.93 -10.27
CA ASN A 93 -0.59 5.89 -11.29
C ASN A 93 -1.67 6.06 -12.36
N ALA A 94 -2.22 4.95 -12.88
CA ALA A 94 -3.29 4.99 -13.86
C ALA A 94 -4.54 5.70 -13.30
N LEU A 95 -4.89 5.39 -12.05
CA LEU A 95 -6.06 5.94 -11.38
C LEU A 95 -5.95 7.46 -11.15
N VAL A 96 -4.84 7.95 -10.57
CA VAL A 96 -4.67 9.40 -10.35
C VAL A 96 -4.52 10.17 -11.66
N THR A 97 -3.95 9.54 -12.69
CA THR A 97 -3.90 10.12 -14.05
C THR A 97 -5.31 10.30 -14.60
N ALA A 98 -6.15 9.26 -14.52
CA ALA A 98 -7.54 9.32 -14.96
C ALA A 98 -8.37 10.34 -14.15
N ALA A 99 -7.99 10.57 -12.88
CA ALA A 99 -8.59 11.57 -12.01
C ALA A 99 -8.15 13.02 -12.32
N GLY A 100 -7.29 13.25 -13.32
CA GLY A 100 -6.86 14.58 -13.75
C GLY A 100 -5.59 15.10 -13.07
N SER A 101 -4.80 14.22 -12.44
CA SER A 101 -3.52 14.60 -11.84
C SER A 101 -2.56 15.25 -12.85
N ARG A 102 -1.98 16.40 -12.49
CA ARG A 102 -0.95 17.09 -13.28
C ARG A 102 0.46 16.53 -13.09
N ASP A 103 0.68 15.78 -12.02
CA ASP A 103 1.96 15.12 -11.72
C ASP A 103 1.68 13.76 -11.07
N PRO A 104 1.27 12.75 -11.86
CA PRO A 104 0.87 11.44 -11.35
C PRO A 104 1.92 10.78 -10.45
N ALA A 105 3.20 10.83 -10.84
CA ALA A 105 4.27 10.19 -10.08
C ALA A 105 4.45 10.80 -8.69
N ARG A 106 4.49 12.15 -8.59
CA ARG A 106 4.55 12.85 -7.31
C ARG A 106 3.30 12.60 -6.45
N HIS A 107 2.13 12.57 -7.07
CA HIS A 107 0.86 12.35 -6.40
C HIS A 107 0.70 10.93 -5.85
N VAL A 108 1.13 9.91 -6.61
CA VAL A 108 1.20 8.53 -6.08
C VAL A 108 2.19 8.44 -4.92
N LEU A 109 3.37 9.06 -5.03
CA LEU A 109 4.34 9.08 -3.93
C LEU A 109 3.70 9.68 -2.66
N SER A 110 3.01 10.81 -2.79
CA SER A 110 2.36 11.50 -1.66
C SER A 110 1.24 10.67 -1.04
N LEU A 111 0.39 10.06 -1.88
CA LEU A 111 -0.68 9.17 -1.44
C LEU A 111 -0.14 7.96 -0.68
N VAL A 112 0.86 7.28 -1.26
CA VAL A 112 1.48 6.10 -0.65
C VAL A 112 2.19 6.47 0.66
N ALA A 113 2.92 7.58 0.71
CA ALA A 113 3.60 8.03 1.91
C ALA A 113 2.62 8.33 3.06
N TRP A 114 1.48 8.97 2.75
CA TRP A 114 0.44 9.21 3.73
C TRP A 114 -0.18 7.90 4.24
N CYS A 115 -0.53 6.97 3.34
CA CYS A 115 -1.04 5.65 3.72
C CYS A 115 -0.03 4.88 4.58
N ASP A 116 1.25 4.83 4.17
CA ASP A 116 2.31 4.12 4.89
C ASP A 116 2.52 4.71 6.31
N GLY A 117 2.43 6.04 6.45
CA GLY A 117 2.53 6.71 7.75
C GLY A 117 1.36 6.36 8.69
N LEU A 118 0.13 6.31 8.16
CA LEU A 118 -1.04 5.90 8.94
C LEU A 118 -0.98 4.41 9.31
N MET A 119 -0.65 3.55 8.35
CA MET A 119 -0.47 2.11 8.58
C MET A 119 0.58 1.85 9.66
N PHE A 120 1.72 2.55 9.61
CA PHE A 120 2.77 2.39 10.61
C PHE A 120 2.29 2.85 11.99
N SER A 121 1.68 4.03 12.06
CA SER A 121 1.16 4.63 13.29
C SER A 121 0.18 3.71 14.01
N CYS A 122 -0.71 3.05 13.26
CA CYS A 122 -1.73 2.14 13.80
C CYS A 122 -1.24 0.70 14.03
N VAL A 123 -0.17 0.26 13.37
CA VAL A 123 0.31 -1.13 13.53
C VAL A 123 1.43 -1.24 14.55
N ALA A 124 2.39 -0.32 14.52
CA ALA A 124 3.62 -0.36 15.31
C ALA A 124 3.94 0.95 16.05
N GLY A 125 3.22 2.04 15.76
CA GLY A 125 3.45 3.36 16.34
C GLY A 125 2.56 3.69 17.53
N SER A 126 2.55 4.97 17.89
CA SER A 126 1.86 5.48 19.09
C SER A 126 0.33 5.37 19.05
N PHE A 127 -0.27 5.15 17.88
CA PHE A 127 -1.72 5.04 17.68
C PHE A 127 -2.17 3.59 17.48
N HIS A 128 -1.41 2.62 18.02
CA HIS A 128 -1.63 1.20 17.76
C HIS A 128 -3.02 0.65 18.15
N ASP A 129 -3.69 1.30 19.10
CA ASP A 129 -5.02 1.00 19.62
C ASP A 129 -6.13 1.90 19.02
N SER A 130 -5.75 2.83 18.14
CA SER A 130 -6.60 3.90 17.62
C SER A 130 -6.75 3.78 16.10
N VAL A 131 -7.28 2.64 15.64
CA VAL A 131 -7.55 2.42 14.21
C VAL A 131 -8.72 3.31 13.76
N PRO A 132 -8.54 4.21 12.77
CA PRO A 132 -9.62 5.06 12.31
C PRO A 132 -10.75 4.25 11.68
N SER A 133 -11.99 4.71 11.84
CA SER A 133 -13.16 4.20 11.15
C SER A 133 -13.09 4.46 9.65
N VAL A 134 -13.90 3.73 8.87
CA VAL A 134 -14.02 3.94 7.42
C VAL A 134 -14.44 5.39 7.09
N ASP A 135 -15.31 5.99 7.90
CA ASP A 135 -15.82 7.34 7.67
C ASP A 135 -14.72 8.40 7.90
N GLU A 136 -13.91 8.24 8.94
CA GLU A 136 -12.74 9.12 9.20
C GLU A 136 -11.69 9.00 8.10
N LEU A 137 -11.44 7.79 7.60
CA LEU A 137 -10.53 7.55 6.48
C LEU A 137 -11.06 8.18 5.19
N ARG A 138 -12.37 8.07 4.93
CA ARG A 138 -13.00 8.70 3.76
C ARG A 138 -12.80 10.21 3.77
N GLU A 139 -13.04 10.86 4.90
CA GLU A 139 -12.83 12.30 5.02
C GLU A 139 -11.36 12.68 4.79
N SER A 140 -10.44 11.93 5.40
CA SER A 140 -9.00 12.15 5.22
C SER A 140 -8.55 12.00 3.76
N PHE A 141 -9.04 10.97 3.06
CA PHE A 141 -8.75 10.78 1.65
C PHE A 141 -9.34 11.89 0.78
N ARG A 142 -10.56 12.34 1.09
CA ARG A 142 -11.22 13.45 0.39
C ARG A 142 -10.40 14.74 0.51
N GLU A 143 -9.91 15.07 1.71
CA GLU A 143 -9.03 16.22 1.94
C GLU A 143 -7.73 16.10 1.14
N LEU A 144 -7.06 14.94 1.23
CA LEU A 144 -5.82 14.66 0.52
C LEU A 144 -5.98 14.76 -1.01
N LEU A 145 -7.01 14.12 -1.56
CA LEU A 145 -7.29 14.10 -2.99
C LEU A 145 -7.70 15.47 -3.52
N ARG A 146 -8.48 16.24 -2.75
CA ARG A 146 -8.80 17.63 -3.11
C ARG A 146 -7.54 18.48 -3.15
N GLY A 147 -6.70 18.44 -2.11
CA GLY A 147 -5.44 19.20 -2.08
C GLY A 147 -4.48 18.82 -3.22
N MET A 148 -4.52 17.55 -3.63
CA MET A 148 -3.69 17.00 -4.69
C MET A 148 -4.19 17.34 -6.11
N LEU A 149 -5.50 17.23 -6.37
CA LEU A 149 -6.07 17.32 -7.71
C LEU A 149 -6.61 18.72 -8.06
N THR A 150 -6.69 19.62 -7.08
CA THR A 150 -7.11 21.02 -7.33
C THR A 150 -5.99 21.79 -8.06
N PRO A 151 -6.35 22.65 -9.03
CA PRO A 151 -5.43 23.51 -9.78
C PRO A 151 -4.42 24.33 -9.00
#